data_AF-M5BZK4-F1
#
_entry.id   AF-M5BZK4-F1
#
_cell.length_a   1.000
_cell.length_b   1.000
_cell.length_c   1.000
_cell.angle_alpha   90.00
_cell.angle_beta   90.00
_cell.angle_gamma   90.00
#
_symmetry.space_group_name_H-M   'P 1'
#
loop_
_entity.id
_entity.type
_entity.pdbx_description
1 polymer ?
#
loop_
_entity_poly.entity_id
_entity_poly.type
_entity_poly.pdbx_seq_one_letter_code
_entity_poly.pdbx_strand_id
1 'polypeptide(L)'
;MLVGNKSDLKHLRAVPTEEAKALAVEHGLFFIETSAMDASNVEAAFQNILTEVYRIVSSKALESSADPIKPTGGETITVTPTVDNNANAAGGKCC
;
A
#
# COMPACT_ATOMS: atom_id res chain seq x y z
N MET A 1 0.21 -4.54 7.20
CA MET A 1 -0.40 -3.67 8.23
C MET A 1 -1.87 -3.47 7.88
N LEU A 2 -2.76 -3.67 8.84
CA LEU A 2 -4.20 -3.45 8.74
C LEU A 2 -4.55 -2.07 9.33
N VAL A 3 -5.36 -1.29 8.62
CA VAL A 3 -5.76 0.07 9.02
C VAL A 3 -7.27 0.15 9.11
N GLY A 4 -7.79 0.40 10.32
CA GLY A 4 -9.20 0.71 10.55
C GLY A 4 -9.47 2.20 10.37
N ASN A 5 -9.76 2.64 9.15
CA ASN A 5 -10.04 4.05 8.87
C ASN A 5 -11.45 4.48 9.31
N LYS A 6 -11.67 5.80 9.42
CA LYS A 6 -12.91 6.44 9.87
C LYS A 6 -13.20 6.23 11.36
N SER A 7 -12.16 6.22 12.20
CA SER A 7 -12.29 6.06 13.65
C SER A 7 -13.09 7.19 14.33
N ASP A 8 -13.30 8.32 13.65
CA ASP A 8 -14.17 9.43 14.04
C ASP A 8 -15.65 9.02 14.14
N LEU A 9 -16.10 8.07 13.32
CA LEU A 9 -17.49 7.58 13.29
C LEU A 9 -17.78 6.53 14.37
N LYS A 10 -17.41 6.81 15.63
CA LYS A 10 -17.56 5.86 16.76
C LYS A 10 -18.98 5.35 16.95
N HIS A 11 -19.97 6.22 16.73
CA HIS A 11 -21.40 5.88 16.88
C HIS A 11 -21.94 4.98 15.75
N LEU A 12 -21.24 4.90 14.62
CA LEU A 12 -21.59 4.06 13.47
C LEU A 12 -20.59 2.92 13.30
N ARG A 13 -19.88 2.56 14.38
CA ARG A 13 -18.88 1.50 14.36
C ARG A 13 -19.56 0.15 14.12
N ALA A 14 -19.27 -0.44 12.97
CA ALA A 14 -19.69 -1.80 12.64
C ALA A 14 -18.65 -2.87 13.03
N VAL A 15 -17.36 -2.48 13.13
CA VAL A 15 -16.26 -3.38 13.46
C VAL A 15 -15.67 -3.01 14.82
N PRO A 16 -15.81 -3.87 15.85
CA PRO A 16 -15.13 -3.73 17.12
C PRO A 16 -13.60 -3.73 16.95
N THR A 17 -12.92 -2.87 17.70
CA THR A 17 -11.45 -2.77 17.67
C THR A 17 -10.78 -4.10 17.99
N GLU A 18 -11.32 -4.86 18.94
CA GLU A 18 -10.75 -6.16 19.34
C GLU A 18 -10.85 -7.22 18.23
N GLU A 19 -11.93 -7.20 17.43
CA GLU A 19 -12.09 -8.12 16.30
C GLU A 19 -11.03 -7.84 15.23
N ALA A 20 -10.88 -6.58 14.82
CA ALA A 20 -9.87 -6.19 13.84
C ALA A 20 -8.44 -6.44 14.34
N LYS A 21 -8.19 -6.25 15.64
CA LYS A 21 -6.91 -6.54 16.27
C LYS A 21 -6.62 -8.05 16.29
N ALA A 22 -7.59 -8.88 16.61
CA ALA A 22 -7.45 -10.35 16.57
C ALA A 22 -7.13 -10.83 15.16
N LEU A 23 -7.85 -10.33 14.15
CA LEU A 23 -7.59 -10.63 12.74
C LEU A 23 -6.17 -10.22 12.32
N ALA A 24 -5.72 -9.05 12.75
CA ALA A 24 -4.36 -8.59 12.45
C ALA A 24 -3.31 -9.52 13.06
N VAL A 25 -3.49 -9.93 14.32
CA VAL A 25 -2.59 -10.88 14.99
C VAL A 25 -2.57 -12.23 14.28
N GLU A 26 -3.74 -12.77 13.91
CA GLU A 26 -3.87 -14.04 13.19
C GLU A 26 -3.07 -14.05 11.87
N HIS A 27 -3.08 -12.94 11.14
CA HIS A 27 -2.35 -12.79 9.88
C HIS A 27 -0.94 -12.22 10.03
N GLY A 28 -0.43 -12.03 11.25
CA GLY A 28 0.90 -11.45 11.49
C GLY A 28 1.05 -9.99 11.01
N LEU A 29 -0.04 -9.22 11.04
CA LEU A 29 -0.11 -7.82 10.65
C LEU A 29 -0.12 -6.90 11.88
N PHE A 30 0.50 -5.72 11.76
CA PHE A 30 0.24 -4.61 12.68
C PHE A 30 -1.15 -4.03 12.45
N PHE A 31 -1.78 -3.52 13.51
CA PHE A 31 -3.09 -2.87 13.46
C PHE A 31 -3.03 -1.45 14.01
N ILE A 32 -3.72 -0.52 13.35
CA ILE A 32 -3.95 0.84 13.84
C ILE A 32 -5.32 1.33 13.38
N GLU A 33 -6.01 2.09 14.21
CA GLU A 33 -7.22 2.83 13.80
C GLU A 33 -6.84 4.27 13.48
N THR A 34 -7.37 4.79 12.37
CA THR A 34 -7.08 6.14 11.89
C THR A 34 -8.36 6.87 11.53
N SER A 35 -8.29 8.20 11.53
CA SER A 35 -9.28 9.02 10.85
C SER A 35 -8.56 9.96 9.91
N ALA A 36 -8.84 9.79 8.62
CA ALA A 36 -8.44 10.77 7.62
C ALA A 36 -9.18 12.11 7.77
N MET A 37 -10.34 12.13 8.44
CA MET A 37 -11.14 13.33 8.62
C MET A 37 -10.54 14.28 9.66
N ASP A 38 -10.13 13.76 10.82
CA ASP A 38 -9.57 14.56 11.92
C ASP A 38 -8.03 14.41 12.06
N ALA A 39 -7.41 13.71 11.11
CA ALA A 39 -5.98 13.38 11.07
C ALA A 39 -5.47 12.46 12.20
N SER A 40 -6.36 11.85 13.00
CA SER A 40 -5.98 10.92 14.06
C SER A 40 -5.19 9.74 13.50
N ASN A 41 -4.00 9.52 14.08
CA ASN A 41 -3.11 8.39 13.83
C ASN A 41 -2.66 8.20 12.36
N VAL A 42 -2.96 9.14 11.46
CA VAL A 42 -2.54 9.05 10.05
C VAL A 42 -1.02 9.06 9.95
N GLU A 43 -0.38 10.06 10.57
CA GLU A 43 1.08 10.17 10.57
C GLU A 43 1.75 8.94 11.21
N ALA A 44 1.26 8.52 12.37
CA ALA A 44 1.76 7.33 13.06
C ALA A 44 1.60 6.06 12.19
N ALA A 45 0.52 5.94 11.42
CA ALA A 45 0.33 4.80 10.55
C ALA A 45 1.41 4.69 9.46
N PHE A 46 1.73 5.82 8.81
CA PHE A 46 2.77 5.87 7.79
C PHE A 46 4.17 5.71 8.39
N GLN A 47 4.47 6.35 9.51
CA GLN A 47 5.76 6.20 10.17
C GLN A 47 5.99 4.73 10.57
N ASN A 48 5.01 4.07 11.18
CA ASN A 48 5.14 2.69 11.61
C ASN A 48 5.44 1.73 10.45
N ILE A 49 4.71 1.84 9.34
CA ILE A 49 4.94 0.94 8.19
C ILE A 49 6.29 1.22 7.52
N LEU A 50 6.68 2.49 7.37
CA LEU A 50 7.95 2.86 6.75
C LEU A 50 9.14 2.42 7.61
N THR A 51 9.07 2.63 8.93
CA THR A 51 10.10 2.17 9.87
C THR A 51 10.24 0.65 9.81
N GLU A 52 9.14 -0.09 9.74
CA GLU A 52 9.22 -1.55 9.70
C GLU A 52 9.78 -2.07 8.37
N VAL A 53 9.35 -1.50 7.24
CA VAL A 53 9.93 -1.83 5.93
C VAL A 53 11.42 -1.53 5.92
N TYR A 54 11.83 -0.36 6.43
CA TYR A 54 13.24 0.00 6.53
C TYR A 54 14.02 -0.99 7.42
N ARG A 55 13.47 -1.42 8.56
CA ARG A 55 14.09 -2.41 9.45
C ARG A 55 14.29 -3.75 8.76
N ILE A 56 13.31 -4.21 8.00
CA ILE A 56 13.40 -5.49 7.26
C ILE A 56 14.41 -5.41 6.12
N VAL A 57 14.44 -4.30 5.37
CA VAL A 57 15.40 -4.13 4.27
C VAL A 57 16.82 -3.95 4.80
N SER A 58 17.01 -3.14 5.85
CA SER A 58 18.34 -2.91 6.44
C SER A 58 18.92 -4.15 7.12
N SER A 59 18.11 -4.95 7.82
CA SER A 59 18.57 -6.24 8.38
C SER A 59 19.00 -7.22 7.29
N LYS A 60 18.24 -7.34 6.20
CA LYS A 60 18.63 -8.17 5.05
C LYS A 60 19.89 -7.67 4.34
N ALA A 61 20.13 -6.35 4.34
CA ALA A 61 21.34 -5.76 3.75
C ALA A 61 22.61 -6.09 4.56
N LEU A 62 22.48 -6.39 5.85
CA LEU A 62 23.61 -6.77 6.70
C LEU A 62 23.95 -8.27 6.55
N GLU A 63 22.98 -9.10 6.18
CA GLU A 63 23.17 -10.54 5.94
C GLU A 63 23.74 -10.84 4.55
N SER A 64 23.50 -9.96 3.57
CA SER A 64 24.03 -10.07 2.20
C SER A 64 25.16 -9.07 2.01
N SER A 65 26.40 -9.55 1.89
CA SER A 65 27.58 -8.75 1.59
C SER A 65 27.34 -7.67 0.51
N ALA A 66 27.40 -6.41 0.92
CA ALA A 66 27.84 -5.22 0.16
C ALA A 66 27.22 -4.88 -1.21
N ASP A 67 26.02 -5.36 -1.56
CA ASP A 67 25.30 -4.89 -2.75
C ASP A 67 24.02 -4.12 -2.37
N PRO A 68 23.76 -2.93 -2.96
CA PRO A 68 22.55 -2.16 -2.68
C PRO A 68 21.32 -2.96 -3.12
N ILE A 69 20.43 -3.24 -2.16
CA ILE A 69 19.17 -3.96 -2.37
C ILE A 69 18.30 -3.16 -3.33
N LYS A 70 18.23 -3.60 -4.59
CA LYS A 70 17.26 -3.13 -5.57
C LYS A 70 15.95 -3.90 -5.33
N PRO A 71 14.78 -3.24 -5.21
CA PRO A 71 13.50 -3.95 -5.15
C PRO A 71 13.41 -4.90 -6.34
N THR A 72 12.99 -6.15 -6.10
CA THR A 72 12.91 -7.21 -7.10
C THR A 72 12.22 -6.67 -8.34
N GLY A 73 12.98 -6.58 -9.43
CA GLY A 73 12.60 -5.86 -10.64
C GLY A 73 11.38 -6.50 -11.29
N GLY A 74 10.20 -5.97 -10.97
CA GLY A 74 9.10 -6.03 -11.92
C GLY A 74 9.57 -5.42 -13.23
N GLU A 75 9.17 -6.01 -14.34
CA GLU A 75 9.51 -5.51 -15.66
C GLU A 75 8.72 -4.20 -15.88
N THR A 76 9.41 -3.07 -15.98
CA THR A 76 8.77 -1.78 -16.28
C THR A 76 8.31 -1.82 -17.73
N ILE A 77 7.00 -2.03 -17.95
CA ILE A 77 6.41 -1.90 -19.28
C ILE A 77 6.23 -0.40 -19.56
N THR A 78 7.14 0.16 -20.34
CA THR A 78 7.01 1.52 -20.87
C THR A 78 6.00 1.51 -22.01
N VAL A 79 4.77 1.94 -21.73
CA VAL A 79 3.76 2.15 -22.77
C VAL A 79 4.12 3.42 -23.54
N THR A 80 4.74 3.26 -24.72
CA THR A 80 4.89 4.36 -25.66
C THR A 80 3.53 4.65 -26.31
N PRO A 81 3.09 5.92 -26.39
CA PRO A 81 1.87 6.26 -27.14
C PRO A 81 2.04 5.86 -28.61
N THR A 82 1.03 5.18 -29.16
CA THR A 82 0.96 4.90 -30.60
C THR A 82 0.92 6.23 -31.34
N VAL A 83 1.99 6.55 -32.06
CA VAL A 83 1.97 7.65 -33.02
C VAL A 83 1.10 7.21 -34.19
N ASP A 84 -0.13 7.73 -34.24
CA ASP A 84 -1.05 7.55 -35.36
C ASP A 84 -0.49 8.27 -36.60
N ASN A 85 0.42 7.60 -37.28
CA ASN A 85 0.91 7.97 -38.61
C ASN A 85 0.37 6.96 -39.61
N ASN A 86 -0.94 7.00 -39.90
CA ASN A 86 -1.38 7.01 -41.30
C ASN A 86 -2.86 7.32 -41.44
N ALA A 87 -3.15 8.11 -42.47
CA ALA A 87 -4.48 8.38 -42.97
C ALA A 87 -5.20 7.10 -43.42
N ASN A 88 -6.54 7.15 -43.32
CA ASN A 88 -7.53 6.27 -43.96
C ASN A 88 -7.53 4.78 -43.56
N ALA A 89 -8.45 4.41 -42.66
CA ALA A 89 -9.43 3.36 -42.92
C ALA A 89 -10.58 3.40 -41.90
N ALA A 90 -11.79 3.21 -42.40
CA ALA A 90 -13.05 3.32 -41.68
C ALA A 90 -13.33 2.14 -40.72
N GLY A 91 -14.15 2.42 -39.71
CA GLY A 91 -15.13 1.47 -39.18
C GLY A 91 -14.75 0.75 -37.89
N GLY A 92 -15.43 1.10 -36.79
CA GLY A 92 -15.39 0.31 -35.55
C GLY A 92 -16.22 0.94 -34.44
N LYS A 93 -17.54 0.71 -34.47
CA LYS A 93 -18.48 1.11 -33.40
C LYS A 93 -18.24 0.21 -32.18
N CYS A 94 -17.76 0.79 -31.08
CA CYS A 94 -17.65 0.10 -29.79
C CYS A 94 -19.04 -0.02 -29.13
N CYS A 95 -19.33 -1.20 -28.60
CA CYS A 95 -20.49 -1.52 -27.76
C CYS A 95 -20.18 -1.28 -26.29
#